data_AF-A0A174V3F7-F1
#
_entry.id   AF-A0A174V3F7-F1
#
_cell.length_a   1.000
_cell.length_b   1.000
_cell.length_c   1.000
_cell.angle_alpha   90.00
_cell.angle_beta   90.00
_cell.angle_gamma   90.00
#
_symmetry.space_group_name_H-M   'P 1'
#
loop_
_entity.id
_entity.type
_entity.pdbx_description
1 polymer ?
#
loop_
_entity_poly.entity_id
_entity_poly.type
_entity_poly.pdbx_seq_one_letter_code
_entity_poly.pdbx_strand_id
1 'polypeptide(L)'
;MEQFSAHKLLHMLPEALRPSFAPLLREGYDPGLRTLVKAADKLSAHIKCVEELKAGNAEFKQAAEQTLEALQGYGLPELDYFLEHFLPAFGLTLDELQ
;
A
#
# COMPACT_ATOMS: atom_id res chain seq x y z
N MET A 1 4.03 -13.27 -11.91
CA MET A 1 5.39 -12.99 -11.40
C MET A 1 5.45 -13.17 -9.88
N GLU A 2 4.58 -12.51 -9.11
CA GLU A 2 4.54 -12.59 -7.63
C GLU A 2 4.42 -14.03 -7.08
N GLN A 3 3.49 -14.84 -7.60
CA GLN A 3 3.33 -16.24 -7.16
C GLN A 3 4.58 -17.10 -7.39
N PHE A 4 5.31 -16.85 -8.48
CA PHE A 4 6.54 -17.57 -8.80
C PHE A 4 7.67 -17.16 -7.85
N SER A 5 7.80 -15.86 -7.56
CA SER A 5 8.74 -15.34 -6.57
C SER A 5 8.42 -15.85 -5.15
N ALA A 6 7.15 -15.85 -4.75
CA ALA A 6 6.70 -16.40 -3.48
C ALA A 6 7.02 -17.89 -3.34
N HIS A 7 6.84 -18.66 -4.42
CA HIS A 7 7.22 -20.07 -4.44
C HIS A 7 8.73 -20.24 -4.27
N LYS A 8 9.56 -19.49 -5.01
CA LYS A 8 11.02 -19.53 -4.84
C LYS A 8 11.45 -19.19 -3.42
N LEU A 9 10.91 -18.12 -2.83
CA LEU A 9 11.21 -17.71 -1.45
C LEU A 9 10.85 -18.79 -0.43
N LEU A 10 9.71 -19.46 -0.59
CA LEU A 10 9.33 -20.58 0.27
C LEU A 10 10.32 -21.75 0.20
N HIS A 11 10.84 -22.05 -0.99
CA HIS A 11 11.81 -23.12 -1.16
C HIS A 11 13.21 -22.77 -0.63
N MET A 12 13.50 -21.49 -0.39
CA MET A 12 14.73 -21.04 0.28
C MET A 12 14.68 -21.20 1.81
N LEU A 13 13.50 -21.39 2.40
CA LEU A 13 13.34 -21.60 3.84
C LEU A 13 13.64 -23.05 4.25
N PRO A 14 14.15 -23.29 5.48
CA PRO A 14 14.17 -24.60 6.11
C PRO A 14 12.78 -25.24 6.10
N GLU A 15 12.71 -26.56 5.86
CA GLU A 15 11.45 -27.28 5.67
C GLU A 15 10.47 -27.09 6.84
N ALA A 16 10.98 -27.08 8.08
CA ALA A 16 10.18 -26.85 9.28
C ALA A 16 9.47 -25.48 9.34
N LEU A 17 10.01 -24.46 8.65
CA LEU A 17 9.44 -23.10 8.65
C LEU A 17 8.45 -22.88 7.49
N ARG A 18 8.50 -23.69 6.44
CA ARG A 18 7.66 -23.50 5.25
C ARG A 18 6.16 -23.48 5.56
N PRO A 19 5.59 -24.33 6.44
CA PRO A 19 4.17 -24.30 6.76
C PRO A 19 3.72 -22.95 7.36
N SER A 20 4.54 -22.35 8.22
CA SER A 20 4.21 -21.07 8.88
C SER A 20 4.27 -19.88 7.93
N PHE A 21 5.17 -19.91 6.94
CA PHE A 21 5.37 -18.79 5.98
C PHE A 21 4.54 -18.94 4.70
N ALA A 22 4.10 -20.15 4.36
CA ALA A 22 3.27 -20.41 3.18
C ALA A 22 2.01 -19.53 3.09
N PRO A 23 1.17 -19.39 4.14
CA PRO A 23 -0.02 -18.55 4.05
C PRO A 23 0.32 -17.06 3.92
N LEU A 24 1.44 -16.60 4.50
CA LEU A 24 1.88 -15.21 4.42
C LEU A 24 2.38 -14.85 3.01
N LEU A 25 3.24 -15.69 2.43
CA LEU A 25 3.86 -15.44 1.13
C LEU A 25 2.91 -15.70 -0.05
N ARG A 26 1.89 -16.54 0.13
CA ARG A 26 0.90 -16.85 -0.92
C ARG A 26 -0.39 -16.04 -0.80
N GLU A 27 -0.44 -15.07 0.11
CA GLU A 27 -1.65 -14.30 0.40
C GLU A 27 -2.84 -15.20 0.77
N GLY A 28 -2.58 -16.32 1.45
CA GLY A 28 -3.57 -17.32 1.86
C GLY A 28 -4.31 -16.97 3.16
N TYR A 29 -4.32 -15.69 3.53
CA TYR A 29 -5.05 -15.17 4.69
C TYR A 29 -6.47 -14.72 4.29
N ASP A 30 -7.26 -14.28 5.27
CA ASP A 30 -8.66 -13.89 5.09
C ASP A 30 -8.86 -12.90 3.92
N PRO A 31 -9.87 -13.08 3.05
CA PRO A 31 -10.10 -12.20 1.91
C PRO A 31 -10.28 -10.72 2.28
N GLY A 32 -10.90 -10.42 3.42
CA GLY A 32 -11.05 -9.05 3.93
C GLY A 32 -9.68 -8.45 4.29
N LEU A 33 -8.84 -9.22 4.99
CA LEU A 33 -7.46 -8.80 5.27
C LEU A 33 -6.66 -8.56 3.99
N ARG A 34 -6.92 -9.32 2.92
CA ARG A 34 -6.30 -9.12 1.61
C ARG A 34 -6.68 -7.82 0.94
N THR A 35 -7.96 -7.50 0.97
CA THR A 35 -8.44 -6.23 0.47
C THR A 35 -7.80 -5.07 1.22
N LEU A 36 -7.73 -5.16 2.55
CA LEU A 36 -7.04 -4.18 3.41
C LEU A 36 -5.56 -4.01 3.07
N VAL A 37 -4.81 -5.11 2.93
CA VAL A 37 -3.38 -5.06 2.60
C VAL A 37 -3.14 -4.45 1.22
N LYS A 38 -3.98 -4.78 0.23
CA LYS A 38 -3.87 -4.19 -1.13
C LYS A 38 -4.24 -2.70 -1.15
N ALA A 39 -5.24 -2.28 -0.37
CA ALA A 39 -5.57 -0.88 -0.17
C ALA A 39 -4.40 -0.12 0.49
N ALA A 40 -3.80 -0.70 1.55
CA ALA A 40 -2.66 -0.11 2.24
C ALA A 40 -1.41 0.02 1.36
N ASP A 41 -1.11 -1.00 0.55
CA ASP A 41 -0.02 -0.95 -0.44
C ASP A 41 -0.23 0.21 -1.43
N LYS A 42 -1.44 0.33 -1.99
CA LYS A 42 -1.80 1.42 -2.90
C LYS A 42 -1.72 2.79 -2.21
N LEU A 43 -2.16 2.88 -0.96
CA LEU A 43 -2.11 4.10 -0.15
C LEU A 43 -0.67 4.55 0.07
N SER A 44 0.23 3.61 0.38
CA SER A 44 1.66 3.92 0.53
C SER A 44 2.28 4.47 -0.77
N ALA A 45 1.89 3.92 -1.92
CA ALA A 45 2.32 4.43 -3.22
C ALA A 45 1.78 5.84 -3.48
N HIS A 46 0.52 6.13 -3.12
CA HIS A 46 -0.05 7.47 -3.25
C HIS A 46 0.67 8.49 -2.36
N ILE A 47 0.90 8.16 -1.09
CA ILE A 47 1.64 9.01 -0.14
C ILE A 47 3.02 9.34 -0.70
N LYS A 48 3.74 8.35 -1.25
CA LYS A 48 5.02 8.58 -1.92
C LYS A 48 4.89 9.58 -3.07
N CYS A 49 3.83 9.51 -3.87
CA CYS A 49 3.59 10.50 -4.94
C CYS A 49 3.37 11.91 -4.38
N VAL A 50 2.61 12.05 -3.29
CA VAL A 50 2.38 13.34 -2.61
C VAL A 50 3.70 13.93 -2.09
N GLU A 51 4.54 13.11 -1.45
CA GLU A 51 5.85 13.53 -0.95
C GLU A 51 6.79 13.98 -2.09
N GLU A 52 6.81 13.26 -3.21
CA GLU A 52 7.60 13.62 -4.39
C GLU A 52 7.11 14.94 -5.02
N LEU A 53 5.80 15.13 -5.12
CA LEU A 53 5.22 16.38 -5.60
C LEU A 53 5.59 17.57 -4.70
N LYS A 54 5.55 17.36 -3.37
CA LYS A 54 6.01 18.35 -2.39
C LYS A 54 7.50 18.66 -2.52
N ALA A 55 8.32 17.66 -2.88
CA ALA A 55 9.74 17.84 -3.19
C ALA A 55 9.99 18.53 -4.55
N GLY A 56 8.94 18.89 -5.30
CA GLY A 56 9.03 19.56 -6.60
C GLY A 56 9.14 18.61 -7.79
N ASN A 57 8.99 17.30 -7.59
CA ASN A 57 9.07 16.30 -8.65
C ASN A 57 7.70 16.13 -9.35
N ALA A 58 7.48 16.91 -10.40
CA ALA A 58 6.22 16.91 -11.15
C ALA A 58 5.95 15.61 -11.94
N GLU A 59 6.94 14.71 -12.10
CA GLU A 59 6.75 13.43 -12.78
C GLU A 59 5.71 12.54 -12.08
N PHE A 60 5.54 12.75 -10.77
CA PHE A 60 4.60 11.98 -9.95
C PHE A 60 3.15 12.47 -10.01
N LYS A 61 2.85 13.57 -10.73
CA LYS A 61 1.50 14.15 -10.77
C LYS A 61 0.46 13.16 -11.27
N GLN A 62 0.71 12.55 -12.42
CA GLN A 62 -0.22 11.59 -13.02
C GLN A 62 -0.37 10.34 -12.14
N ALA A 63 0.72 9.89 -11.52
CA ALA A 63 0.70 8.75 -10.60
C ALA A 63 -0.12 9.05 -9.33
N ALA A 64 -0.01 10.27 -8.78
CA ALA A 64 -0.82 10.70 -7.64
C ALA A 64 -2.31 10.68 -7.96
N GLU A 65 -2.71 11.22 -9.12
CA GLU A 65 -4.11 11.23 -9.58
C GLU A 65 -4.66 9.80 -9.75
N GLN A 66 -3.93 8.93 -10.45
CA GLN A 66 -4.35 7.54 -10.69
C GLN A 66 -4.44 6.71 -9.41
N THR A 67 -3.49 6.90 -8.49
CA THR A 67 -3.49 6.17 -7.22
C THR A 67 -4.62 6.64 -6.31
N LEU A 68 -4.94 7.94 -6.30
CA LEU A 68 -6.09 8.46 -5.54
C LEU A 68 -7.42 7.92 -6.08
N GLU A 69 -7.61 7.93 -7.39
CA GLU A 69 -8.80 7.35 -8.04
C GLU A 69 -8.95 5.86 -7.69
N ALA A 70 -7.85 5.10 -7.77
CA ALA A 70 -7.85 3.70 -7.39
C ALA A 70 -8.21 3.47 -5.91
N LEU A 71 -7.75 4.35 -5.00
CA LEU A 71 -8.07 4.28 -3.57
C LEU A 71 -9.54 4.55 -3.30
N GLN A 72 -10.12 5.57 -3.93
CA GLN A 72 -11.55 5.87 -3.83
C GLN A 72 -12.43 4.73 -4.38
N GLY A 73 -11.91 3.94 -5.32
CA GLY A 73 -12.58 2.77 -5.87
C GLY A 73 -12.67 1.55 -4.95
N TYR A 74 -11.95 1.51 -3.81
CA TYR A 74 -12.00 0.37 -2.88
C TYR A 74 -13.30 0.31 -2.07
N GLY A 75 -13.95 1.45 -1.80
CA GLY A 75 -15.19 1.52 -1.04
C GLY A 75 -15.08 0.99 0.40
N LEU A 76 -13.92 1.21 1.05
CA LEU A 76 -13.65 0.78 2.41
C LEU A 76 -13.80 1.97 3.38
N PRO A 77 -14.67 1.90 4.39
CA PRO A 77 -14.91 3.04 5.29
C PRO A 77 -13.67 3.44 6.07
N GLU A 78 -12.81 2.49 6.45
CA GLU A 78 -11.52 2.75 7.09
C GLU A 78 -10.53 3.47 6.19
N LEU A 79 -10.57 3.21 4.87
CA LEU A 79 -9.73 3.90 3.90
C LEU A 79 -10.25 5.32 3.67
N ASP A 80 -11.56 5.47 3.49
CA ASP A 80 -12.20 6.78 3.31
C ASP A 80 -11.90 7.70 4.51
N TYR A 81 -12.01 7.16 5.72
CA TYR A 81 -11.62 7.87 6.94
C TYR A 81 -10.17 8.33 6.89
N PHE A 82 -9.24 7.47 6.44
CA PHE A 82 -7.83 7.83 6.34
C PHE A 82 -7.57 8.93 5.31
N LEU A 83 -8.20 8.82 4.13
CA LEU A 83 -8.08 9.81 3.06
C LEU A 83 -8.60 11.18 3.50
N GLU A 84 -9.67 11.21 4.29
CA GLU A 84 -10.25 12.47 4.79
C GLU A 84 -9.43 13.08 5.95
N HIS A 85 -9.00 12.25 6.91
CA HIS A 85 -8.47 12.76 8.19
C HIS A 85 -6.94 12.79 8.27
N PHE A 86 -6.24 11.92 7.54
CA PHE A 86 -4.78 11.79 7.66
C PHE A 86 -4.05 12.17 6.37
N LEU A 87 -4.60 11.87 5.20
CA LEU A 87 -3.91 12.13 3.93
C LEU A 87 -3.51 13.61 3.72
N PRO A 88 -4.34 14.63 4.06
CA PRO A 88 -3.95 16.03 3.88
C PRO A 88 -2.64 16.41 4.58
N ALA A 89 -2.36 15.80 5.74
CA ALA A 89 -1.16 16.06 6.52
C ALA A 89 0.15 15.70 5.77
N PHE A 90 0.12 14.75 4.83
CA PHE A 90 1.30 14.40 4.04
C PHE A 90 1.69 15.48 3.01
N GLY A 91 0.75 16.37 2.65
CA GLY A 91 1.03 17.54 1.83
C GLY A 91 1.64 18.71 2.62
N LEU A 92 1.54 18.70 3.94
CA LEU A 92 1.98 19.78 4.83
C LEU A 92 3.48 19.67 5.16
N THR A 93 4.14 20.81 5.29
CA THR A 93 5.47 20.94 5.89
C THR A 93 5.43 20.72 7.41
N LEU A 94 6.60 20.53 8.04
CA LEU A 94 6.68 20.33 9.49
C LEU A 94 6.08 21.52 10.27
N ASP A 95 6.23 22.73 9.76
CA ASP A 95 5.69 23.94 10.37
C ASP A 95 4.16 24.07 10.22
N GLU A 96 3.58 23.39 9.22
CA GLU A 96 2.14 23.37 8.95
C GLU A 96 1.37 22.29 9.74
N LEU A 97 2.08 21.37 10.42
CA LEU A 97 1.52 20.27 11.22
C LEU A 97 1.16 20.64 12.68
N GLN A 98 1.08 21.94 13.00
CA GLN A 98 0.84 22.43 14.37
C GLN A 98 -0.56 22.17 14.92
#